data_AF-A0A3M7MJL6-F1
#
_entry.id   AF-A0A3M7MJL6-F1
#
_cell.length_a   1.000
_cell.length_b   1.000
_cell.length_c   1.000
_cell.angle_alpha   90.00
_cell.angle_beta   90.00
_cell.angle_gamma   90.00
#
_symmetry.space_group_name_H-M   'P 1'
#
loop_
_entity.id
_entity.type
_entity.pdbx_description
1 polymer ?
#
loop_
_entity_poly.entity_id
_entity_poly.type
_entity_poly.pdbx_seq_one_letter_code
_entity_poly.pdbx_strand_id
1 'polypeptide(L)' 'MADAIENAVKTDLIKAVLREKFDKLTPEDFASVAGDRPGLIAKVAEKHGISSEEAEKQVVEAFASATTK' A
#
# COMPACT_ATOMS: atom_id res chain seq x y z
N MET A 1 0.92 8.22 -25.60
CA MET A 1 0.47 9.12 -24.50
C MET A 1 -0.56 8.48 -23.57
N ALA A 2 -1.22 7.36 -23.92
CA ALA A 2 -2.18 6.68 -23.04
C ALA A 2 -1.53 5.94 -21.83
N ASP A 3 -0.30 5.44 -22.00
CA ASP A 3 0.37 4.58 -21.01
C ASP A 3 0.75 5.30 -19.69
N ALA A 4 1.07 6.60 -19.77
CA ALA A 4 1.46 7.39 -18.59
C ALA A 4 0.27 7.77 -17.70
N ILE A 5 -0.93 7.92 -18.27
CA ILE A 5 -2.15 8.25 -17.52
C ILE A 5 -2.62 7.02 -16.74
N GLU A 6 -2.52 5.83 -17.33
CA GLU A 6 -2.92 4.58 -16.68
C GLU A 6 -2.06 4.26 -15.45
N ASN A 7 -0.75 4.49 -15.53
CA ASN A 7 0.18 4.19 -14.43
C ASN A 7 0.02 5.15 -13.22
N ALA A 8 -0.28 6.43 -13.50
CA ALA A 8 -0.55 7.41 -12.45
C ALA A 8 -1.84 7.10 -11.67
N VAL A 9 -2.90 6.69 -12.38
CA VAL A 9 -4.18 6.30 -11.77
C VAL A 9 -4.02 5.03 -10.91
N LYS A 10 -3.27 4.03 -11.41
CA LYS A 10 -3.02 2.77 -10.68
C LYS A 10 -2.38 3.00 -9.32
N THR A 11 -1.42 3.92 -9.25
CA THR A 11 -0.71 4.27 -8.00
C THR A 11 -1.63 4.95 -6.99
N ASP A 12 -2.56 5.78 -7.44
CA ASP A 12 -3.51 6.47 -6.55
C ASP A 12 -4.57 5.52 -5.99
N LEU A 13 -5.09 4.61 -6.82
CA LEU A 13 -6.01 3.54 -6.39
C LEU A 13 -5.37 2.62 -5.34
N ILE A 14 -4.12 2.22 -5.55
CA ILE A 14 -3.36 1.42 -4.58
C ILE A 14 -3.28 2.18 -3.25
N LYS A 15 -2.93 3.46 -3.25
CA LYS A 15 -2.87 4.27 -2.02
C LYS A 15 -4.24 4.37 -1.32
N ALA A 16 -5.34 4.47 -2.07
CA ALA A 16 -6.69 4.49 -1.51
C ALA A 16 -7.03 3.16 -0.82
N VAL A 17 -6.81 2.03 -1.50
CA VAL A 17 -7.06 0.68 -0.95
C VAL A 17 -6.20 0.44 0.29
N LEU A 18 -4.93 0.83 0.27
CA LEU A 18 -4.04 0.69 1.42
C LEU A 18 -4.52 1.50 2.63
N ARG A 19 -5.01 2.73 2.42
CA ARG A 19 -5.59 3.55 3.50
C ARG A 19 -6.87 2.95 4.07
N GLU A 20 -7.67 2.29 3.23
CA GLU A 20 -8.89 1.61 3.65
C GLU A 20 -8.60 0.27 4.36
N LYS A 21 -7.55 -0.45 3.96
CA LYS A 21 -7.09 -1.71 4.57
C LYS A 21 -6.35 -1.52 5.89
N PHE A 22 -5.59 -0.44 6.02
CA PHE A 22 -4.70 -0.20 7.14
C PHE A 22 -5.12 1.04 7.93
N ASP A 23 -6.19 0.93 8.72
CA ASP A 23 -6.70 2.03 9.57
C ASP A 23 -5.67 2.56 10.58
N LYS A 24 -4.67 1.75 10.94
CA LYS A 24 -3.59 2.14 11.87
C LYS A 24 -2.47 2.93 11.21
N LEU A 25 -2.41 2.98 9.87
CA LEU A 25 -1.41 3.75 9.13
C LEU A 25 -2.00 5.10 8.74
N THR A 26 -1.26 6.17 9.03
CA THR A 26 -1.66 7.53 8.66
C THR A 26 -1.23 7.87 7.23
N PRO A 27 -1.87 8.86 6.59
CA PRO A 27 -1.43 9.35 5.28
C PRO A 27 0.05 9.77 5.26
N GLU A 28 0.60 10.25 6.38
CA GLU A 28 2.02 10.58 6.54
C GLU A 28 2.92 9.34 6.55
N ASP A 29 2.50 8.24 7.19
CA ASP A 29 3.25 6.97 7.15
C ASP A 29 3.33 6.45 5.71
N PHE A 30 2.21 6.53 4.97
CA PHE A 30 2.15 6.17 3.54
C PHE A 30 2.98 7.10 2.65
N ALA A 31 2.95 8.41 2.91
CA ALA A 31 3.73 9.39 2.17
C ALA A 31 5.24 9.22 2.42
N SER A 32 5.62 8.87 3.66
CA SER A 32 7.02 8.66 4.07
C SER A 32 7.66 7.47 3.36
N VAL A 33 6.86 6.45 2.98
CA VAL A 33 7.36 5.30 2.21
C VAL A 33 7.24 5.49 0.71
N ALA A 34 6.69 6.62 0.22
CA ALA A 34 6.64 7.02 -1.19
C ALA A 34 6.13 5.95 -2.19
N GLY A 35 5.30 5.00 -1.74
CA GLY A 35 4.82 3.88 -2.57
C GLY A 35 5.77 2.68 -2.66
N ASP A 36 6.83 2.67 -1.87
CA ASP A 36 7.73 1.54 -1.72
C ASP A 36 7.08 0.41 -0.91
N ARG A 37 6.98 -0.79 -1.51
CA ARG A 37 6.43 -1.98 -0.83
C ARG A 37 7.21 -2.33 0.45
N PRO A 38 8.54 -2.51 0.42
CA PRO A 38 9.31 -2.85 1.62
C PRO A 38 9.12 -1.84 2.76
N GLY A 39 9.14 -0.53 2.45
CA GLY A 39 8.88 0.50 3.45
C GLY A 39 7.49 0.37 4.09
N LEU A 40 6.48 0.08 3.27
CA LEU A 40 5.11 -0.13 3.74
C LEU A 40 5.00 -1.36 4.65
N ILE A 41 5.64 -2.47 4.27
CA ILE A 41 5.65 -3.72 5.05
C ILE A 41 6.22 -3.47 6.45
N ALA A 42 7.33 -2.73 6.54
CA ALA A 42 7.92 -2.37 7.83
C ALA A 42 6.93 -1.54 8.68
N LYS A 43 6.26 -0.55 8.09
CA LYS A 43 5.29 0.27 8.85
C LYS A 43 4.03 -0.49 9.26
N VAL A 44 3.53 -1.38 8.40
CA VAL A 44 2.42 -2.27 8.72
C VAL A 44 2.81 -3.20 9.86
N ALA A 45 3.99 -3.84 9.80
CA ALA A 45 4.50 -4.70 10.87
C ALA A 45 4.62 -3.95 12.20
N GLU A 46 5.22 -2.74 12.20
CA GLU A 46 5.38 -1.91 13.40
C GLU A 46 4.04 -1.42 13.98
N LYS A 47 3.13 -0.90 13.14
CA LYS A 47 1.85 -0.31 13.59
C LYS A 47 0.83 -1.36 14.00
N HIS A 48 0.81 -2.50 13.30
CA HIS A 48 -0.12 -3.59 13.61
C HIS A 48 0.46 -4.57 14.63
N GLY A 49 1.77 -4.55 14.89
CA GLY A 49 2.41 -5.48 15.82
C GLY A 49 2.44 -6.92 15.30
N ILE A 50 2.56 -7.09 13.98
CA ILE A 50 2.54 -8.38 13.29
C ILE A 50 3.92 -8.72 12.72
N SER A 51 4.13 -9.97 12.31
CA SER A 51 5.37 -10.39 11.65
C SER A 51 5.51 -9.74 10.27
N SER A 52 6.76 -9.57 9.80
CA SER A 52 7.03 -9.06 8.46
C SER A 52 6.36 -9.89 7.36
N GLU A 53 6.24 -11.21 7.57
CA GLU A 53 5.56 -12.12 6.63
C GLU A 53 4.05 -11.83 6.53
N GLU A 54 3.39 -11.62 7.67
CA GLU A 54 1.95 -11.27 7.69
C GLU A 54 1.72 -9.86 7.14
N ALA A 55 2.63 -8.93 7.45
CA ALA A 55 2.60 -7.58 6.87
C ALA A 55 2.78 -7.63 5.35
N GLU A 56 3.75 -8.39 4.84
CA GLU A 56 3.96 -8.59 3.40
C GLU A 56 2.70 -9.10 2.72
N LYS A 57 2.08 -10.13 3.28
CA LYS A 57 0.87 -10.72 2.73
C LYS A 57 -0.27 -9.70 2.62
N GLN A 58 -0.49 -8.90 3.65
CA GLN A 58 -1.53 -7.84 3.62
C GLN A 58 -1.22 -6.75 2.60
N VAL A 59 0.04 -6.33 2.50
CA VAL A 59 0.46 -5.32 1.51
C VAL A 59 0.30 -5.89 0.09
N VAL A 60 0.74 -7.12 -0.16
CA VAL A 60 0.59 -7.79 -1.46
C VAL A 60 -0.88 -7.93 -1.84
N GLU A 61 -1.73 -8.35 -0.90
CA GLU A 61 -3.17 -8.49 -1.12
C GLU A 61 -3.82 -7.15 -1.48
N ALA A 62 -3.47 -6.07 -0.78
CA ALA A 62 -3.99 -4.74 -1.07
C ALA A 62 -3.55 -4.23 -2.46
N PHE A 63 -2.29 -4.49 -2.85
CA PHE A 63 -1.81 -4.16 -4.20
C PHE A 63 -2.49 -5.02 -5.28
N ALA A 64 -2.74 -6.30 -5.01
CA ALA A 64 -3.44 -7.19 -5.92
C ALA A 64 -4.90 -6.73 -6.13
N SER A 65 -5.59 -6.40 -5.04
CA SER A 65 -6.97 -5.91 -5.08
C SER A 65 -7.13 -4.61 -5.88
N ALA A 66 -6.09 -3.77 -5.94
CA ALA A 66 -6.13 -2.52 -6.70
C ALA A 66 -6.02 -2.72 -8.23
N THR A 67 -5.60 -3.90 -8.71
CA THR A 67 -5.53 -4.24 -10.16
C THR A 67 -6.78 -4.96 -10.66
N THR A 68 -7.66 -5.42 -9.77
CA THR A 68 -8.79 -6.31 -10.13
C THR A 68 -10.15 -5.59 -10.17
N LYS A 69 -10.21 -4.26 -10.04
CA LYS A 69 -11.47 -3.51 -10.02
C LYS A 69 -11.57 -2.51 -11.16
#